data_AF-A0A172Y285-F1
#
_entry.id   AF-A0A172Y285-F1
#
_cell.length_a   1.000
_cell.length_b   1.000
_cell.length_c   1.000
_cell.angle_alpha   90.00
_cell.angle_beta   90.00
_cell.angle_gamma   90.00
#
_symmetry.space_group_name_H-M   'P 1'
#
loop_
_entity.id
_entity.type
_entity.pdbx_description
1 polymer ?
#
loop_
_entity_poly.entity_id
_entity_poly.type
_entity_poly.pdbx_seq_one_letter_code
_entity_poly.pdbx_strand_id
1 'polypeptide(L)'
;MQKEKEQEKESKQKPAGEHEGKLFVAQKGKAICDKGTKFPQFKVSSHKKLYINDKDGAEDYLAVTENDLQFNPPAVPFGNCSVKNGQPCSFAPAGKWKKFYKDVKVLDNALLTKISELQCSVGGKIKVMDHGQKAQLSKQNFKNADAKVHSYINPLVDLEEFTDELDGENFYI
;
A
#
# COMPACT_ATOMS: atom_id res chain seq x y z
N MET A 1 34.47 30.18 -35.00
CA MET A 1 34.06 28.90 -35.64
C MET A 1 34.36 27.82 -34.61
N GLN A 2 33.45 27.09 -33.96
CA GLN A 2 32.02 26.75 -34.07
C GLN A 2 31.55 26.50 -32.62
N LYS A 3 30.52 27.21 -32.10
CA LYS A 3 29.08 26.88 -32.05
C LYS A 3 28.69 25.69 -31.16
N GLU A 4 27.96 26.03 -30.10
CA GLU A 4 27.11 25.20 -29.23
C GLU A 4 26.05 24.41 -30.02
N LYS A 5 25.63 23.25 -29.46
CA LYS A 5 24.31 22.55 -29.59
C LYS A 5 24.39 21.27 -28.73
N GLU A 6 23.85 21.24 -27.51
CA GLU A 6 22.47 20.87 -27.15
C GLU A 6 21.96 19.49 -27.60
N GLN A 7 21.69 18.67 -26.57
CA GLN A 7 20.55 17.79 -26.34
C GLN A 7 20.28 16.60 -27.29
N GLU A 8 20.34 15.38 -26.72
CA GLU A 8 19.11 14.60 -26.49
C GLU A 8 19.35 13.54 -25.41
N LYS A 9 18.77 13.78 -24.23
CA LYS A 9 18.54 12.74 -23.23
C LYS A 9 17.42 11.87 -23.77
N GLU A 10 17.78 10.73 -24.33
CA GLU A 10 16.82 9.67 -24.65
C GLU A 10 16.28 9.13 -23.32
N SER A 11 15.15 9.67 -22.87
CA SER A 11 14.31 9.09 -21.83
C SER A 11 13.75 7.77 -22.36
N LYS A 12 14.55 6.70 -22.27
CA LYS A 12 14.06 5.34 -22.46
C LYS A 12 12.91 5.11 -21.49
N GLN A 13 11.68 5.22 -21.99
CA GLN A 13 10.50 4.72 -21.30
C GLN A 13 10.75 3.24 -21.02
N LYS A 14 11.01 2.93 -19.74
CA LYS A 14 10.98 1.54 -19.28
C LYS A 14 9.60 1.00 -19.65
N PRO A 15 9.50 -0.20 -20.26
CA PRO A 15 8.20 -0.82 -20.47
C PRO A 15 7.47 -0.89 -19.13
N ALA A 16 6.17 -0.61 -19.17
CA ALA A 16 5.35 -0.60 -17.97
C ALA A 16 5.53 -1.91 -17.19
N GLY A 17 6.14 -1.81 -16.01
CA GLY A 17 6.39 -2.98 -15.18
C GLY A 17 5.06 -3.58 -14.70
N GLU A 18 5.01 -4.89 -14.42
CA GLU A 18 3.80 -5.57 -13.92
C GLU A 18 3.16 -4.88 -12.70
N HIS A 19 3.97 -4.11 -11.96
CA HIS A 19 3.62 -3.39 -10.75
C HIS A 19 3.33 -1.89 -10.95
N GLU A 20 3.37 -1.36 -12.18
CA GLU A 20 3.10 0.05 -12.42
C GLU A 20 1.67 0.44 -12.01
N GLY A 21 1.55 1.55 -11.27
CA GLY A 21 0.28 2.00 -10.69
C GLY A 21 -0.28 1.10 -9.58
N LYS A 22 0.47 0.09 -9.10
CA LYS A 22 0.05 -0.76 -7.97
C LYS A 22 0.65 -0.23 -6.68
N LEU A 23 -0.22 -0.04 -5.69
CA LEU A 23 0.19 0.39 -4.36
C LEU A 23 0.82 -0.76 -3.57
N PHE A 24 1.80 -0.40 -2.74
CA PHE A 24 2.37 -1.28 -1.72
C PHE A 24 1.35 -1.61 -0.63
N VAL A 25 1.57 -2.71 0.08
CA VAL A 25 0.64 -3.16 1.12
C VAL A 25 1.15 -2.76 2.49
N ALA A 26 0.30 -2.11 3.29
CA ALA A 26 0.53 -1.80 4.69
C ALA A 26 -0.04 -2.91 5.60
N GLN A 27 0.48 -3.02 6.83
CA GLN A 27 0.07 -4.05 7.80
C GLN A 27 -1.44 -4.08 8.03
N LYS A 28 -2.08 -2.91 8.17
CA LYS A 28 -3.53 -2.78 8.36
C LYS A 28 -4.38 -3.15 7.13
N GLY A 29 -3.74 -3.39 5.99
CA GLY A 29 -4.38 -3.93 4.80
C GLY A 29 -5.03 -5.29 5.07
N LYS A 30 -5.88 -5.75 4.15
CA LYS A 30 -6.65 -7.00 4.33
C LYS A 30 -6.29 -8.02 3.27
N ALA A 31 -6.11 -9.26 3.69
CA ALA A 31 -5.95 -10.40 2.80
C ALA A 31 -7.28 -11.12 2.56
N ILE A 32 -7.39 -11.80 1.43
CA ILE A 32 -8.53 -12.66 1.10
C ILE A 32 -8.03 -14.03 0.66
N CYS A 33 -8.62 -15.09 1.18
CA CYS A 33 -8.46 -16.45 0.70
C CYS A 33 -9.70 -16.84 -0.11
N ASP A 34 -9.51 -17.39 -1.30
CA ASP A 34 -10.61 -17.87 -2.17
C ASP A 34 -11.45 -19.00 -1.56
N LYS A 35 -10.94 -19.66 -0.51
CA LYS A 35 -11.61 -20.72 0.24
C LYS A 35 -12.11 -20.29 1.63
N GLY A 36 -11.81 -19.06 2.05
CA GLY A 36 -12.11 -18.53 3.38
C GLY A 36 -13.36 -17.65 3.42
N THR A 37 -13.79 -17.27 4.62
CA THR A 37 -14.96 -16.40 4.86
C THR A 37 -14.65 -15.09 5.57
N LYS A 38 -13.41 -14.91 6.06
CA LYS A 38 -12.96 -13.67 6.74
C LYS A 38 -11.75 -13.05 6.03
N PHE A 39 -11.56 -11.75 6.29
CA PHE A 39 -10.51 -10.92 5.71
C PHE A 39 -9.55 -10.42 6.80
N PRO A 40 -8.54 -11.21 7.18
CA PRO A 40 -7.61 -10.83 8.23
C PRO A 40 -6.65 -9.72 7.77
N GLN A 41 -6.04 -9.06 8.75
CA GLN A 41 -4.95 -8.12 8.49
C GLN A 41 -3.61 -8.86 8.34
N PHE A 42 -2.65 -8.22 7.67
CA PHE A 42 -1.28 -8.72 7.61
C PHE A 42 -0.61 -8.54 8.97
N LYS A 43 0.47 -9.29 9.21
CA LYS A 43 1.33 -9.11 10.37
C LYS A 43 2.79 -9.06 9.91
N VAL A 44 3.41 -7.89 10.04
CA VAL A 44 4.81 -7.67 9.65
C VAL A 44 5.70 -8.13 10.80
N SER A 45 6.62 -9.04 10.47
CA SER A 45 7.66 -9.58 11.35
C SER A 45 9.07 -9.38 10.80
N SER A 46 9.18 -9.08 9.51
CA SER A 46 10.44 -8.91 8.78
C SER A 46 11.22 -7.65 9.19
N HIS A 47 10.55 -6.57 9.59
CA HIS A 47 11.21 -5.31 9.95
C HIS A 47 10.32 -4.38 10.80
N LYS A 48 10.93 -3.29 11.30
CA LYS A 48 10.26 -2.14 11.92
C LYS A 48 10.78 -0.79 11.39
N LYS A 49 11.12 -0.72 10.09
CA LYS A 49 11.81 0.45 9.50
C LYS A 49 11.00 1.21 8.46
N LEU A 50 10.28 0.51 7.58
CA LEU A 50 9.56 1.13 6.48
C LEU A 50 8.07 1.26 6.79
N TYR A 51 7.60 2.50 6.91
CA TYR A 51 6.21 2.85 7.16
C TYR A 51 5.64 3.54 5.91
N ILE A 52 4.42 3.16 5.52
CA ILE A 52 3.76 3.65 4.31
C ILE A 52 2.81 4.79 4.68
N ASN A 53 3.04 5.97 4.11
CA ASN A 53 2.19 7.16 4.28
C ASN A 53 1.92 7.51 5.76
N ASP A 54 2.91 7.30 6.62
CA ASP A 54 2.78 7.55 8.06
C ASP A 54 4.08 8.15 8.59
N LYS A 55 3.95 9.31 9.26
CA LYS A 55 5.09 10.04 9.84
C LYS A 55 5.37 9.60 11.27
N ASP A 56 4.36 9.11 11.97
CA ASP A 56 4.41 8.81 13.40
C ASP A 56 4.97 7.40 13.68
N GLY A 57 5.14 6.57 12.64
CA GLY A 57 5.75 5.25 12.75
C GLY A 57 4.83 4.21 13.39
N ALA A 58 3.51 4.33 13.21
CA ALA A 58 2.54 3.39 13.76
C ALA A 58 2.64 2.02 13.07
N GLU A 59 2.62 0.93 13.86
CA GLU A 59 2.83 -0.45 13.36
C GLU A 59 1.83 -0.85 12.28
N ASP A 60 0.62 -0.29 12.30
CA ASP A 60 -0.43 -0.49 11.29
C ASP A 60 -0.01 -0.07 9.87
N TYR A 61 0.98 0.80 9.74
CA TYR A 61 1.48 1.32 8.47
C TYR A 61 2.77 0.66 8.01
N LEU A 62 3.28 -0.35 8.72
CA LEU A 62 4.46 -1.09 8.29
C LEU A 62 4.24 -1.71 6.90
N ALA A 63 5.23 -1.56 6.03
CA ALA A 63 5.21 -2.20 4.72
C ALA A 63 5.28 -3.73 4.85
N VAL A 64 4.44 -4.45 4.11
CA VAL A 64 4.43 -5.92 4.12
C VAL A 64 5.42 -6.46 3.11
N THR A 65 6.20 -7.47 3.50
CA THR A 65 7.24 -8.08 2.67
C THR A 65 6.91 -9.52 2.25
N GLU A 66 7.72 -10.06 1.34
CA GLU A 66 7.61 -11.44 0.87
C GLU A 66 7.74 -12.52 1.95
N ASN A 67 8.33 -12.19 3.10
CA ASN A 67 8.56 -13.10 4.22
C ASN A 67 7.51 -12.99 5.33
N ASP A 68 6.58 -12.03 5.22
CA ASP A 68 5.52 -11.83 6.20
C ASP A 68 4.33 -12.76 5.90
N LEU A 69 4.40 -13.95 6.50
CA LEU A 69 3.45 -15.05 6.26
C LEU A 69 2.38 -15.17 7.35
N GLN A 70 2.39 -14.28 8.34
CA GLN A 70 1.44 -14.28 9.45
C GLN A 70 0.32 -13.26 9.23
N PHE A 71 -0.81 -13.51 9.88
CA PHE A 71 -1.99 -12.66 9.80
C PHE A 71 -2.54 -12.38 11.21
N ASN A 72 -3.34 -11.33 11.34
CA ASN A 72 -4.05 -10.97 12.56
C ASN A 72 -5.57 -11.06 12.33
N PRO A 73 -6.32 -11.86 13.12
CA PRO A 73 -5.88 -12.74 14.22
C PRO A 73 -5.13 -14.01 13.75
N PRO A 74 -4.21 -14.57 14.56
CA PRO A 74 -3.36 -15.69 14.14
C PRO A 74 -4.05 -17.06 14.15
N ALA A 75 -5.03 -17.29 15.04
CA ALA A 75 -5.58 -18.63 15.27
C ALA A 75 -6.47 -19.15 14.13
N VAL A 76 -7.36 -18.28 13.61
CA VAL A 76 -8.30 -18.62 12.54
C VAL A 76 -8.39 -17.43 11.57
N PRO A 77 -7.32 -17.13 10.82
CA PRO A 77 -7.20 -15.87 10.09
C PRO A 77 -8.29 -15.69 9.03
N PHE A 78 -8.62 -16.76 8.30
CA PHE A 78 -9.61 -16.72 7.20
C PHE A 78 -11.00 -17.25 7.58
N GLY A 79 -11.31 -17.42 8.87
CA GLY A 79 -12.62 -17.92 9.30
C GLY A 79 -12.84 -19.38 8.92
N ASN A 80 -13.95 -19.70 8.26
CA ASN A 80 -14.29 -21.07 7.86
C ASN A 80 -13.64 -21.41 6.51
N CYS A 81 -13.14 -22.64 6.36
CA CYS A 81 -12.46 -23.08 5.15
C CYS A 81 -13.31 -24.10 4.37
N SER A 82 -13.62 -23.79 3.11
CA SER A 82 -14.37 -24.70 2.23
C SER A 82 -13.64 -26.02 1.95
N VAL A 83 -12.31 -26.01 1.87
CA VAL A 83 -11.50 -27.25 1.70
C VAL A 83 -11.59 -28.16 2.93
N LYS A 84 -11.92 -27.60 4.09
CA LYS A 84 -12.15 -28.34 5.33
C LYS A 84 -13.63 -28.55 5.62
N ASN A 85 -14.49 -28.59 4.60
CA ASN A 85 -15.94 -28.78 4.75
C ASN A 85 -16.58 -27.77 5.74
N GLY A 86 -16.12 -26.51 5.70
CA GLY A 86 -16.66 -25.43 6.54
C GLY A 86 -16.08 -25.34 7.95
N GLN A 87 -15.14 -26.22 8.32
CA GLN A 87 -14.44 -26.15 9.60
C GLN A 87 -13.49 -24.94 9.68
N PRO A 88 -13.09 -24.51 10.90
CA PRO A 88 -12.14 -23.40 11.08
C PRO A 88 -10.87 -23.56 10.25
N CYS A 89 -10.44 -22.47 9.62
CA CYS A 89 -9.26 -22.41 8.79
C CYS A 89 -8.00 -22.65 9.62
N SER A 90 -7.24 -23.70 9.26
CA SER A 90 -5.88 -23.94 9.77
C SER A 90 -4.87 -23.50 8.72
N PHE A 91 -4.80 -22.20 8.48
CA PHE A 91 -3.91 -21.64 7.47
C PHE A 91 -2.46 -22.08 7.71
N ALA A 92 -1.80 -22.53 6.64
CA ALA A 92 -0.37 -22.82 6.63
C ALA A 92 0.21 -22.33 5.29
N PRO A 93 1.25 -21.48 5.29
CA PRO A 93 1.82 -20.95 4.06
C PRO A 93 2.56 -22.04 3.27
N ALA A 94 2.37 -22.05 1.95
CA ALA A 94 3.12 -22.88 1.01
C ALA A 94 4.23 -22.04 0.36
N GLY A 95 5.36 -21.91 1.07
CA GLY A 95 6.49 -21.08 0.66
C GLY A 95 6.29 -19.59 0.97
N LYS A 96 6.88 -18.73 0.14
CA LYS A 96 6.83 -17.27 0.27
C LYS A 96 5.76 -16.67 -0.63
N TRP A 97 5.45 -15.39 -0.41
CA TRP A 97 4.65 -14.62 -1.37
C TRP A 97 5.28 -14.65 -2.76
N LYS A 98 4.44 -14.55 -3.79
CA LYS A 98 4.82 -14.47 -5.20
C LYS A 98 4.30 -13.16 -5.78
N LYS A 99 4.82 -12.76 -6.94
CA LYS A 99 4.50 -11.48 -7.60
C LYS A 99 4.65 -10.29 -6.65
N PHE A 100 5.79 -10.25 -5.95
CA PHE A 100 6.22 -9.12 -5.14
C PHE A 100 7.11 -8.20 -5.98
N TYR A 101 7.21 -6.94 -5.58
CA TYR A 101 8.00 -5.96 -6.30
C TYR A 101 9.47 -6.06 -5.90
N LYS A 102 10.31 -6.54 -6.83
CA LYS A 102 11.72 -6.87 -6.57
C LYS A 102 12.65 -5.66 -6.43
N ASP A 103 12.26 -4.55 -7.04
CA ASP A 103 13.12 -3.36 -7.17
C ASP A 103 13.19 -2.53 -5.88
N VAL A 104 12.19 -2.67 -5.00
CA VAL A 104 12.16 -2.01 -3.69
C VAL A 104 12.22 -3.05 -2.60
N LYS A 105 13.22 -2.91 -1.73
CA LYS A 105 13.49 -3.85 -0.63
C LYS A 105 13.71 -3.12 0.68
N VAL A 106 13.37 -3.81 1.76
CA VAL A 106 13.63 -3.40 3.14
C VAL A 106 14.35 -4.53 3.86
N LEU A 107 15.58 -4.28 4.29
CA LEU A 107 16.46 -5.32 4.87
C LEU A 107 16.54 -6.57 3.97
N ASP A 108 16.75 -6.35 2.67
CA ASP A 108 16.79 -7.37 1.62
C ASP A 108 15.48 -8.12 1.30
N ASN A 109 14.39 -7.77 1.98
CA ASN A 109 13.07 -8.34 1.73
C ASN A 109 12.29 -7.50 0.70
N ALA A 110 11.81 -8.12 -0.36
CA ALA A 110 10.99 -7.44 -1.36
C ALA A 110 9.57 -7.11 -0.85
N LEU A 111 9.01 -6.00 -1.32
CA LEU A 111 7.70 -5.50 -0.88
C LEU A 111 6.54 -6.15 -1.63
N LEU A 112 5.42 -6.33 -0.93
CA LEU A 112 4.17 -6.76 -1.53
C LEU A 112 3.44 -5.61 -2.22
N THR A 113 2.68 -5.95 -3.26
CA THR A 113 1.77 -5.04 -3.95
C THR A 113 0.41 -5.70 -4.09
N LYS A 114 -0.60 -4.98 -4.60
CA LYS A 114 -1.95 -5.51 -4.81
C LYS A 114 -2.03 -6.80 -5.65
N ILE A 115 -1.04 -7.07 -6.50
CA ILE A 115 -1.00 -8.28 -7.33
C ILE A 115 -0.30 -9.47 -6.67
N SER A 116 0.26 -9.29 -5.47
CA SER A 116 0.97 -10.34 -4.77
C SER A 116 0.03 -11.44 -4.32
N GLU A 117 0.50 -12.69 -4.45
CA GLU A 117 -0.29 -13.89 -4.16
C GLU A 117 0.51 -14.86 -3.27
N LEU A 118 -0.18 -15.52 -2.35
CA LEU A 118 0.37 -16.58 -1.50
C LEU A 118 -0.46 -17.85 -1.66
N GLN A 119 0.19 -19.01 -1.59
CA GLN A 119 -0.50 -20.30 -1.60
C GLN A 119 -0.60 -20.83 -0.16
N CYS A 120 -1.73 -21.45 0.16
CA CYS A 120 -1.94 -22.17 1.42
C CYS A 120 -1.77 -23.66 1.18
N SER A 121 -0.97 -24.34 2.00
CA SER A 121 -0.71 -25.78 1.92
C SER A 121 -1.98 -26.63 2.08
N VAL A 122 -3.03 -26.06 2.68
CA VAL A 122 -4.35 -26.72 2.82
C VAL A 122 -5.13 -26.72 1.50
N GLY A 123 -4.81 -25.86 0.52
CA GLY A 123 -5.47 -25.84 -0.80
C GLY A 123 -6.25 -24.56 -1.12
N GLY A 124 -5.75 -23.39 -0.71
CA GLY A 124 -6.35 -22.08 -1.01
C GLY A 124 -5.34 -21.08 -1.57
N LYS A 125 -5.82 -20.14 -2.36
CA LYS A 125 -5.04 -19.02 -2.91
C LYS A 125 -5.40 -17.74 -2.15
N ILE A 126 -4.37 -17.10 -1.61
CA ILE A 126 -4.48 -15.85 -0.86
C ILE A 126 -4.01 -14.69 -1.74
N LYS A 127 -4.78 -13.62 -1.74
CA LYS A 127 -4.49 -12.36 -2.46
C LYS A 127 -4.63 -11.17 -1.52
N VAL A 128 -4.10 -10.05 -1.94
CA VAL A 128 -4.32 -8.75 -1.29
C VAL A 128 -5.71 -8.24 -1.70
N MET A 129 -6.61 -8.05 -0.73
CA MET A 129 -7.93 -7.47 -0.97
C MET A 129 -7.86 -5.93 -0.88
N ASP A 130 -7.28 -5.45 0.20
CA ASP A 130 -7.08 -4.03 0.48
C ASP A 130 -5.61 -3.81 0.84
N HIS A 131 -4.98 -2.83 0.20
CA HIS A 131 -3.60 -2.46 0.47
C HIS A 131 -3.43 -1.68 1.77
N GLY A 132 -4.53 -1.19 2.37
CA GLY A 132 -4.51 -0.51 3.66
C GLY A 132 -3.89 0.88 3.62
N GLN A 133 -3.71 1.49 2.45
CA GLN A 133 -3.30 2.90 2.35
C GLN A 133 -4.54 3.76 2.18
N LYS A 134 -4.52 4.98 2.74
CA LYS A 134 -5.50 6.02 2.43
C LYS A 134 -4.76 7.16 1.76
N ALA A 135 -5.31 7.69 0.67
CA ALA A 135 -4.79 8.91 0.09
C ALA A 135 -5.01 10.05 1.09
N GLN A 136 -3.95 10.77 1.41
CA GLN A 136 -4.03 12.00 2.19
C GLN A 136 -3.79 13.16 1.22
N LEU A 137 -4.69 14.15 1.26
CA LEU A 137 -4.47 15.40 0.54
C LEU A 137 -3.32 16.13 1.22
N SER A 138 -2.34 16.53 0.42
CA SER A 138 -1.25 17.39 0.86
C SER A 138 -1.65 18.86 0.74
N LYS A 139 -0.93 19.75 1.46
CA LYS A 139 -1.07 21.21 1.28
C LYS A 139 -0.98 21.62 -0.19
N GLN A 140 -0.08 20.99 -0.95
CA GLN A 140 0.07 21.25 -2.39
C GLN A 140 -1.17 20.88 -3.20
N ASN A 141 -1.93 19.85 -2.79
CA ASN A 141 -3.19 19.51 -3.48
C ASN A 141 -4.21 20.64 -3.35
N PHE A 142 -4.30 21.28 -2.18
CA PHE A 142 -5.18 22.41 -1.96
C PHE A 142 -4.72 23.66 -2.74
N LYS A 143 -3.41 23.95 -2.73
CA LYS A 143 -2.84 25.07 -3.51
C LYS A 143 -3.04 24.94 -5.02
N ASN A 144 -3.07 23.70 -5.53
CA ASN A 144 -3.27 23.43 -6.95
C ASN A 144 -4.75 23.31 -7.34
N ALA A 145 -5.67 23.31 -6.37
CA ALA A 145 -7.10 23.19 -6.64
C ALA A 145 -7.67 24.55 -7.06
N ASP A 146 -8.61 24.53 -8.01
CA ASP A 146 -9.29 25.73 -8.46
C ASP A 146 -10.33 26.18 -7.42
N ALA A 147 -10.09 27.33 -6.79
CA ALA A 147 -10.94 27.87 -5.72
C ALA A 147 -12.37 28.17 -6.19
N LYS A 148 -12.55 28.55 -7.46
CA LYS A 148 -13.86 28.83 -8.03
C LYS A 148 -14.66 27.55 -8.23
N VAL A 149 -14.03 26.49 -8.74
CA VAL A 149 -14.67 25.16 -8.85
C VAL A 149 -14.98 24.60 -7.46
N HIS A 150 -14.05 24.75 -6.53
CA HIS A 150 -14.24 24.30 -5.15
C HIS A 150 -15.44 24.99 -4.49
N SER A 151 -15.60 26.31 -4.63
CA SER A 151 -16.72 27.04 -4.03
C SER A 151 -18.09 26.63 -4.60
N TYR A 152 -18.16 26.15 -5.85
CA TYR A 152 -19.41 25.57 -6.38
C TYR A 152 -19.74 24.20 -5.78
N ILE A 153 -18.74 23.38 -5.48
CA ILE A 153 -18.92 22.03 -4.95
C ILE A 153 -19.13 22.07 -3.43
N ASN A 154 -18.37 22.90 -2.74
CA ASN A 154 -18.35 23.05 -1.30
C ASN A 154 -18.34 24.54 -0.90
N PRO A 155 -19.50 25.24 -1.02
CA PRO A 155 -19.61 26.68 -0.75
C PRO A 155 -19.43 27.06 0.74
N LEU A 156 -19.37 26.07 1.64
CA LEU A 156 -19.18 26.31 3.07
C LEU A 156 -17.71 26.49 3.46
N VAL A 157 -16.79 26.18 2.55
CA VAL A 157 -15.35 26.27 2.79
C VAL A 157 -14.75 27.21 1.75
N ASP A 158 -14.25 28.35 2.21
CA ASP A 158 -13.39 29.20 1.42
C ASP A 158 -12.03 28.51 1.29
N LEU A 159 -11.69 28.10 0.06
CA LEU A 159 -10.45 27.37 -0.18
C LEU A 159 -9.22 28.26 -0.01
N GLU A 160 -9.31 29.54 -0.36
CA GLU A 160 -8.18 30.47 -0.32
C GLU A 160 -7.79 30.72 1.14
N GLU A 161 -8.77 31.07 1.98
CA GLU A 161 -8.58 31.25 3.43
C GLU A 161 -8.02 29.97 4.08
N PHE A 162 -8.60 28.81 3.76
CA PHE A 162 -8.13 27.53 4.28
C PHE A 162 -6.68 27.22 3.85
N THR A 163 -6.28 27.55 2.62
CA THR A 163 -4.89 27.35 2.18
C THR A 163 -3.90 28.24 2.91
N ASP A 164 -4.29 29.48 3.23
CA ASP A 164 -3.46 30.42 3.98
C ASP A 164 -3.29 29.99 5.44
N GLU A 165 -4.35 29.51 6.09
CA GLU A 165 -4.29 28.93 7.44
C GLU A 165 -3.30 27.76 7.49
N LEU A 166 -3.36 26.86 6.52
CA LEU A 166 -2.44 25.72 6.42
C LEU A 166 -0.97 26.15 6.29
N ASP A 167 -0.68 27.30 5.67
CA ASP A 167 0.69 27.81 5.55
C ASP A 167 1.16 28.53 6.84
N GLY A 168 0.26 29.22 7.55
CA GLY A 168 0.54 29.93 8.80
C GLY A 168 0.94 29.04 9.98
N GLU A 169 0.45 27.80 10.03
CA GLU A 169 0.79 26.83 11.10
C GLU A 169 2.26 26.37 11.10
N ASN A 170 3.05 26.71 10.08
CA ASN A 170 4.47 26.31 9.98
C ASN A 170 5.45 27.29 10.66
N PHE A 171 4.99 28.34 11.34
CA PHE A 171 5.84 29.40 11.92
C PHE A 171 6.12 29.28 13.43
N TYR A 172 5.72 28.18 14.08
CA TYR A 172 6.09 27.88 15.47
C TYR A 172 6.75 26.50 15.55
N ILE A 173 8.06 26.45 15.24
CA ILE A 173 8.98 25.39 15.68
C ILE A 173 10.19 26.07 16.31
#